data_AF-A0A0F9K3W7-F1
#
_entry.id   AF-A0A0F9K3W7-F1
#
_cell.length_a   1.000
_cell.length_b   1.000
_cell.length_c   1.000
_cell.angle_alpha   90.00
_cell.angle_beta   90.00
_cell.angle_gamma   90.00
#
_symmetry.space_group_name_H-M   'P 1'
#
loop_
_entity.id
_entity.type
_entity.pdbx_description
1 polymer ?
#
loop_
_entity_poly.entity_id
_entity_poly.type
_entity_poly.pdbx_seq_one_letter_code
_entity_poly.pdbx_strand_id
1 'polypeptide(L)'
;SNPVSRSIIDDHIGFLDLGIPSADLIINFWDNPSWPYHHTTEDDISHISNYSLEVTGRTIEQFVYNNYITDPNYNYQGNRPWDVDMSIPDIQIIILLGLIFGFAGVAIIIALSIKKFVKKKEVNV
;
A
#
# COMPACT_ATOMS: atom_id res chain seq x y z
N SER A 1 20.85 4.71 16.00
CA SER A 1 20.94 4.11 17.35
C SER A 1 21.24 2.63 17.17
N ASN A 2 22.09 2.05 18.01
CA ASN A 2 22.24 0.59 18.02
C ASN A 2 21.01 -0.01 18.70
N PRO A 3 20.36 -1.03 18.11
CA PRO A 3 19.24 -1.69 18.76
C PRO A 3 19.71 -2.31 20.08
N VAL A 4 18.93 -2.14 21.14
CA VAL A 4 19.18 -2.83 22.42
C VAL A 4 18.92 -4.31 22.18
N SER A 5 19.95 -5.14 22.29
CA SER A 5 19.78 -6.59 22.23
C SER A 5 19.04 -7.07 23.49
N ARG A 6 17.97 -7.82 23.29
CA ARG A 6 17.23 -8.53 24.32
C ARG A 6 17.00 -9.97 23.83
N SER A 7 16.98 -10.91 24.77
CA SER A 7 16.76 -12.33 24.50
C SER A 7 15.51 -12.78 25.24
N ILE A 8 14.67 -13.55 24.56
CA ILE A 8 13.48 -14.19 25.11
C ILE A 8 13.61 -15.67 24.80
N ILE A 9 13.20 -16.52 25.74
CA ILE A 9 13.03 -17.93 25.46
C ILE A 9 11.59 -18.11 25.00
N ASP A 10 11.43 -18.55 23.76
CA ASP A 10 10.15 -18.85 23.12
C ASP A 10 10.32 -20.06 22.19
N ASP A 11 9.26 -20.45 21.49
CA ASP A 11 9.21 -21.63 20.62
C ASP A 11 10.33 -21.67 19.57
N HIS A 12 10.82 -20.50 19.13
CA HIS A 12 11.89 -20.38 18.14
C HIS A 12 13.20 -21.05 18.59
N ILE A 13 13.47 -21.19 19.89
CA ILE A 13 14.68 -21.86 20.40
C ILE A 13 14.72 -23.34 19.98
N GLY A 14 13.58 -24.04 19.99
CA GLY A 14 13.53 -25.44 19.58
C GLY A 14 13.92 -25.66 18.11
N PHE A 15 13.64 -24.68 17.24
CA PHE A 15 14.07 -24.69 15.85
C PHE A 15 15.56 -24.37 15.72
N LEU A 16 16.07 -23.41 16.50
CA LEU A 16 17.50 -23.08 16.52
C LEU A 16 18.35 -24.28 16.98
N ASP A 17 17.90 -25.05 17.96
CA ASP A 17 18.57 -26.26 18.45
C ASP A 17 18.69 -27.34 17.36
N LEU A 18 17.79 -27.33 16.37
CA LEU A 18 17.83 -28.19 15.19
C LEU A 18 18.60 -27.59 14.01
N GLY A 19 19.23 -26.42 14.19
CA GLY A 19 19.97 -25.70 13.15
C GLY A 19 19.07 -25.00 12.12
N ILE A 20 17.79 -24.80 12.42
CA ILE A 20 16.84 -24.10 11.54
C ILE A 20 16.88 -22.60 11.87
N PRO A 21 17.31 -21.73 10.94
CA PRO A 21 17.30 -20.29 11.16
C PRO A 21 15.88 -19.81 11.47
N SER A 22 15.72 -19.13 12.61
CA SER A 22 14.42 -18.72 13.11
C SER A 22 14.47 -17.28 13.58
N ALA A 23 13.35 -16.57 13.40
CA ALA A 23 13.16 -15.21 13.86
C ALA A 23 11.82 -15.13 14.59
N ASP A 24 11.80 -14.38 15.69
CA ASP A 24 10.63 -14.22 16.54
C ASP A 24 10.12 -12.77 16.44
N LEU A 25 8.91 -12.61 15.91
CA LEU A 25 8.27 -11.31 15.69
C LEU A 25 7.30 -11.02 16.83
N ILE A 26 7.88 -10.69 17.97
CA ILE A 26 7.15 -10.54 19.22
C ILE A 26 7.25 -9.10 19.73
N ILE A 27 6.14 -8.60 20.26
CA ILE A 27 6.18 -7.35 21.02
C ILE A 27 6.92 -7.61 22.33
N ASN A 28 7.63 -6.61 22.85
CA ASN A 28 8.23 -6.74 24.18
C ASN A 28 7.09 -6.93 25.21
N PHE A 29 6.95 -8.11 25.82
CA PHE A 29 5.88 -8.39 26.79
C PHE A 29 6.31 -8.16 28.25
N TRP A 30 7.61 -8.22 28.54
CA TRP A 30 8.14 -8.23 29.91
C TRP A 30 8.56 -6.85 30.43
N ASP A 31 8.71 -5.87 29.54
CA ASP A 31 9.12 -4.51 29.88
C ASP A 31 8.54 -3.52 28.87
N ASN A 32 7.24 -3.66 28.61
CA ASN A 32 6.49 -2.74 27.77
C ASN A 32 5.29 -2.19 28.56
N PRO A 33 5.40 -0.97 29.10
CA PRO A 33 4.28 -0.33 29.77
C PRO A 33 3.07 -0.13 28.83
N SER A 34 3.27 -0.22 27.51
CA SER A 34 2.21 -0.10 26.51
C SER A 34 1.41 -1.39 26.26
N TRP A 35 1.79 -2.54 26.84
CA TRP A 35 1.02 -3.78 26.76
C TRP A 35 1.02 -4.56 28.09
N PRO A 36 0.28 -4.10 29.11
CA PRO A 36 0.25 -4.72 30.44
C PRO A 36 -0.64 -5.96 30.54
N TYR A 37 -1.24 -6.40 29.44
CA TYR A 37 -2.31 -7.41 29.44
C TYR A 37 -1.81 -8.86 29.40
N HIS A 38 -0.52 -9.08 29.19
CA HIS A 38 0.08 -10.41 29.07
C HIS A 38 -0.24 -11.30 30.29
N HIS A 39 -0.75 -12.52 30.03
CA HIS A 39 -1.18 -13.48 31.07
C HIS A 39 -2.27 -12.94 32.02
N THR A 40 -3.10 -12.01 31.56
CA THR A 40 -4.27 -11.54 32.30
C THR A 40 -5.55 -11.88 31.56
N THR A 41 -6.70 -11.75 32.24
CA THR A 41 -8.02 -11.89 31.61
C THR A 41 -8.35 -10.76 30.63
N GLU A 42 -7.57 -9.68 30.66
CA GLU A 42 -7.72 -8.51 29.78
C GLU A 42 -6.95 -8.69 28.47
N ASP A 43 -6.24 -9.81 28.27
CA ASP A 43 -5.67 -10.20 26.97
C ASP A 43 -6.79 -10.67 26.04
N ASP A 44 -7.59 -9.70 25.59
CA ASP A 44 -8.77 -9.90 24.78
C ASP A 44 -8.78 -8.97 23.56
N ILE A 45 -9.79 -9.15 22.70
CA ILE A 45 -9.89 -8.43 21.43
C ILE A 45 -10.05 -6.91 21.60
N SER A 46 -10.49 -6.42 22.77
CA SER A 46 -10.72 -5.00 23.02
C SER A 46 -9.41 -4.20 23.10
N HIS A 47 -8.31 -4.87 23.43
CA HIS A 47 -6.98 -4.25 23.52
C HIS A 47 -6.16 -4.40 22.24
N ILE A 48 -6.63 -5.19 21.26
CA ILE A 48 -5.89 -5.46 20.02
C ILE A 48 -6.00 -4.30 19.02
N SER A 49 -4.85 -3.86 18.50
CA SER A 49 -4.78 -2.82 17.48
C SER A 49 -4.84 -3.41 16.06
N ASN A 50 -5.94 -3.14 15.34
CA ASN A 50 -6.07 -3.49 13.91
C ASN A 50 -4.89 -2.97 13.07
N TYR A 51 -4.43 -1.76 13.38
CA TYR A 51 -3.30 -1.15 12.68
C TYR A 51 -1.98 -1.93 12.89
N SER A 52 -1.75 -2.40 14.12
CA SER A 52 -0.55 -3.17 14.43
C SER A 52 -0.56 -4.54 13.75
N LEU A 53 -1.74 -5.17 13.65
CA LEU A 53 -1.93 -6.41 12.89
C LEU A 53 -1.65 -6.19 11.39
N GLU A 54 -2.17 -5.10 10.81
CA GLU A 54 -1.93 -4.77 9.40
C GLU A 54 -0.45 -4.57 9.12
N VAL A 55 0.25 -3.77 9.94
CA VAL A 55 1.69 -3.53 9.77
C VAL A 55 2.48 -4.84 9.85
N THR A 56 2.18 -5.70 10.82
CA THR A 56 2.88 -6.98 11.01
C THR A 56 2.60 -7.92 9.83
N GLY A 57 1.32 -8.09 9.47
CA GLY A 57 0.89 -8.95 8.37
C GLY A 57 1.49 -8.54 7.03
N ARG A 58 1.41 -7.25 6.67
CA ARG A 58 1.99 -6.72 5.42
C ARG A 58 3.51 -6.85 5.38
N THR A 59 4.19 -6.66 6.50
CA THR A 59 5.65 -6.83 6.58
C THR A 59 6.06 -8.28 6.28
N ILE A 60 5.38 -9.25 6.89
CA ILE A 60 5.66 -10.68 6.67
C ILE A 60 5.30 -11.08 5.23
N GLU A 61 4.13 -10.64 4.77
CA GLU A 61 3.67 -10.86 3.38
C GLU A 61 4.73 -10.37 2.39
N GLN A 62 5.16 -9.11 2.51
CA GLN A 62 6.18 -8.54 1.63
C GLN A 62 7.51 -9.28 1.73
N PHE A 63 7.95 -9.68 2.93
CA PHE A 63 9.16 -10.46 3.10
C PHE A 63 9.08 -11.79 2.34
N VAL A 64 7.93 -12.48 2.41
CA VAL A 64 7.72 -13.73 1.68
C VAL A 64 7.73 -13.50 0.18
N TYR A 65 7.00 -12.49 -0.31
CA TYR A 65 6.98 -12.16 -1.73
C TYR A 65 8.38 -11.86 -2.27
N ASN A 66 9.14 -11.01 -1.59
CA ASN A 66 10.45 -10.57 -2.05
C ASN A 66 11.50 -11.68 -2.09
N ASN A 67 11.39 -12.68 -1.21
CA ASN A 67 12.44 -13.69 -1.05
C ASN A 67 12.06 -15.05 -1.65
N TYR A 68 10.77 -15.36 -1.79
CA TYR A 68 10.32 -16.71 -2.15
C TYR A 68 9.33 -16.76 -3.31
N ILE A 69 8.70 -15.64 -3.68
CA ILE A 69 7.75 -15.62 -4.81
C ILE A 69 8.41 -14.91 -6.00
N THR A 70 8.57 -15.64 -7.11
CA THR A 70 9.08 -15.13 -8.38
C THR A 70 7.95 -15.05 -9.39
N ASP A 71 6.97 -14.18 -9.13
CA ASP A 71 5.98 -13.81 -10.15
C ASP A 71 6.48 -12.56 -10.90
N PRO A 72 6.83 -12.67 -12.20
CA PRO A 72 7.28 -11.54 -13.00
C PRO A 72 6.23 -10.44 -13.19
N ASN A 73 4.96 -10.71 -12.86
CA ASN A 73 3.87 -9.74 -12.94
C ASN A 73 3.52 -9.13 -11.58
N TYR A 74 4.11 -9.60 -10.48
CA TYR A 74 3.85 -9.08 -9.14
C TYR A 74 4.80 -7.92 -8.83
N ASN A 75 4.40 -6.71 -9.23
CA ASN A 75 5.11 -5.47 -8.92
C ASN A 75 4.55 -4.82 -7.65
N TYR A 76 4.69 -5.47 -6.49
CA TYR A 76 4.35 -4.83 -5.23
C TYR A 76 5.60 -4.23 -4.58
N GLN A 77 5.74 -2.91 -4.73
CA GLN A 77 6.80 -2.10 -4.10
C GLN A 77 6.21 -1.27 -2.95
N GLY A 78 5.76 -1.94 -1.89
CA GLY A 78 5.26 -1.25 -0.69
C GLY A 78 6.35 -1.16 0.37
N ASN A 79 7.10 -0.06 0.43
CA ASN A 79 7.63 0.37 1.73
C ASN A 79 6.49 1.08 2.45
N ARG A 80 6.31 0.83 3.76
CA ARG A 80 5.27 1.50 4.55
C ARG A 80 5.30 3.03 4.27
N PRO A 81 4.15 3.65 3.96
CA PRO A 81 2.79 3.10 4.05
C PRO A 81 2.36 2.32 2.78
N TRP A 82 1.70 1.18 3.03
CA TRP A 82 1.41 0.10 2.06
C TRP A 82 0.28 0.42 1.06
N ASP A 83 -0.38 1.54 1.27
CA ASP A 83 -1.54 2.07 0.55
C ASP A 83 -1.15 2.99 -0.62
N VAL A 84 0.15 3.26 -0.81
CA VAL A 84 0.66 4.09 -1.90
C VAL A 84 1.08 3.21 -3.07
N ASP A 85 0.10 2.77 -3.88
CA ASP A 85 0.37 2.10 -5.14
C ASP A 85 1.03 3.07 -6.13
N MET A 86 2.35 2.98 -6.30
CA MET A 86 3.13 3.86 -7.17
C MET A 86 3.03 3.55 -8.68
N SER A 87 2.20 2.60 -9.11
CA SER A 87 2.19 2.13 -10.52
C SER A 87 0.92 2.42 -11.32
N ILE A 88 -0.08 3.08 -10.76
CA ILE A 88 -1.26 3.53 -11.51
C ILE A 88 -1.37 5.04 -11.31
N PRO A 89 -1.42 5.86 -12.39
CA PRO A 89 -1.73 7.28 -12.23
C PRO A 89 -3.03 7.40 -11.46
N ASP A 90 -3.06 8.20 -10.38
CA ASP A 90 -4.24 8.40 -9.56
C ASP A 90 -5.48 8.43 -10.45
N ILE A 91 -6.48 7.58 -10.18
CA ILE A 91 -7.70 7.47 -11.00
C ILE A 91 -8.32 8.85 -11.23
N GLN A 92 -8.13 9.77 -10.28
CA GLN A 92 -8.52 11.18 -10.36
C GLN A 92 -7.80 11.94 -11.50
N ILE A 93 -6.50 11.72 -11.70
CA ILE A 93 -5.70 12.30 -12.80
C ILE A 93 -6.20 11.75 -14.14
N ILE A 94 -6.48 10.45 -14.23
CA ILE A 94 -7.01 9.83 -15.45
C ILE A 94 -8.38 10.44 -15.81
N ILE A 95 -9.27 10.56 -14.83
CA ILE A 95 -10.59 11.19 -15.00
C ILE A 95 -10.43 12.67 -15.43
N LEU A 96 -9.52 13.41 -14.80
CA LEU A 96 -9.27 14.82 -15.12
C LEU A 96 -8.76 15.00 -16.55
N LEU A 97 -7.80 14.18 -16.99
CA LEU A 97 -7.30 14.20 -18.36
C LEU A 97 -8.42 13.87 -19.36
N GLY A 98 -9.25 12.86 -19.07
CA GLY A 98 -10.40 12.51 -19.88
C GLY A 98 -11.38 13.68 -20.07
N LEU A 99 -11.67 14.42 -19.00
CA LEU A 99 -12.53 15.62 -19.06
C LEU A 99 -11.91 16.73 -19.91
N ILE A 100 -10.61 17.01 -19.76
CA ILE A 100 -9.91 18.03 -20.55
C ILE A 100 -9.96 17.72 -22.04
N PHE A 101 -9.66 16.47 -22.44
CA PHE A 101 -9.73 16.06 -23.84
C PHE A 101 -11.16 16.09 -24.38
N GLY A 102 -12.15 15.73 -23.55
CA GLY A 102 -13.57 15.85 -23.89
C GLY A 102 -13.98 17.28 -24.21
N PHE A 103 -13.67 18.24 -23.34
CA PHE A 103 -13.99 19.65 -23.55
C PHE A 103 -13.24 20.25 -24.75
N ALA A 104 -11.95 19.92 -24.91
CA ALA A 104 -11.17 20.37 -26.06
C ALA A 104 -11.76 19.86 -27.38
N GLY A 105 -12.17 18.59 -27.44
CA GLY A 105 -12.83 18.02 -28.61
C GLY A 105 -14.14 18.72 -28.97
N VAL A 106 -14.99 18.99 -27.98
CA VAL A 106 -16.24 19.74 -28.18
C VAL A 106 -15.97 21.16 -28.69
N ALA A 107 -14.99 21.86 -28.10
CA ALA A 107 -14.62 23.21 -28.52
C ALA A 107 -14.12 23.25 -29.98
N ILE A 108 -13.33 22.25 -30.40
CA ILE A 108 -12.86 22.13 -31.78
C ILE A 108 -14.03 21.91 -32.75
N ILE A 109 -14.98 21.03 -32.41
CA ILE A 109 -16.17 20.77 -33.25
C ILE A 109 -17.01 22.04 -33.40
N ILE A 110 -17.20 22.79 -32.32
CA ILE A 110 -17.93 24.07 -32.34
C ILE A 110 -17.18 25.08 -33.24
N ALA A 111 -15.87 25.24 -33.07
CA ALA A 111 -15.07 26.17 -33.86
C ALA A 111 -15.11 25.83 -35.36
N LEU A 112 -15.00 24.55 -35.72
CA LEU A 112 -15.11 24.08 -37.11
C LEU A 112 -16.50 24.33 -37.69
N SER A 113 -17.56 24.12 -36.89
CA SER A 113 -18.94 24.35 -37.31
C SER A 113 -19.22 25.83 -37.57
N ILE A 114 -18.76 26.72 -36.69
CA ILE A 114 -18.85 28.17 -36.87
C ILE A 114 -18.09 28.60 -38.13
N LYS A 115 -16.85 28.13 -38.31
CA LYS A 115 -16.03 28.46 -39.49
C LYS A 115 -16.70 28.03 -40.80
N LYS A 116 -17.32 26.84 -40.82
CA LYS A 116 -18.08 26.34 -41.98
C LYS A 116 -19.31 27.21 -42.28
N PHE A 117 -20.00 27.69 -41.23
CA PHE A 117 -21.17 28.55 -41.37
C PHE A 117 -20.82 29.95 -41.91
N VAL A 118 -19.75 30.56 -41.41
CA VAL A 118 -19.25 31.86 -41.89
C VAL A 118 -18.83 31.77 -43.36
N LYS A 119 -18.05 30.74 -43.73
CA LYS A 119 -17.63 30.52 -45.12
C LYS A 119 -18.83 30.32 -46.07
N LYS A 120 -19.88 29.61 -45.62
CA LYS A 120 -21.11 29.43 -46.42
C LYS A 120 -21.85 30.75 -46.62
N LYS A 121 -21.81 31.66 -45.65
CA LYS A 121 -22.43 32.99 -45.76
C LYS A 121 -21.68 33.88 -46.76
N GLU A 122 -20.34 33.86 -46.77
CA GLU A 122 -19.51 34.62 -47.71
C GLU A 122 -19.68 34.19 -49.18
N VAL A 123 -19.96 32.91 -49.43
CA VAL A 123 -20.16 32.37 -50.80
C VAL A 123 -21.56 32.69 -51.37
N ASN A 124 -22.53 33.06 -50.52
CA ASN A 124 -23.91 33.33 -50.91
C ASN A 124 -24.25 34.85 -50.96
N VAL A 125 -23.25 35.72 -50.89
CA VAL A 125 -23.34 37.18 -51.10
C VAL A 125 -22.61 37.51 -52.40
#